data_AF-A0A964YBI1-F1
#
_entry.id   AF-A0A964YBI1-F1
#
_cell.length_a   1.000
_cell.length_b   1.000
_cell.length_c   1.000
_cell.angle_alpha   90.00
_cell.angle_beta   90.00
_cell.angle_gamma   90.00
#
_symmetry.space_group_name_H-M   'P 1'
#
loop_
_entity.id
_entity.type
_entity.pdbx_description
1 polymer ?
#
loop_
_entity_poly.entity_id
_entity_poly.type
_entity_poly.pdbx_seq_one_letter_code
_entity_poly.pdbx_strand_id
1 'polypeptide(L)'
;MSKIETLNLGLTYLATVRHLSLNPEMVDLLEKEDYQVSVCNWISSHIATVNHILDRHLNACHNCFFRWERRSIQVLAAPLAQSFGIDGLCNLQTKPITILIDVGRVHPDDWLGLVVHEYSHAHIGFPGHDHRFISVLSHLCLGLGLEPPERQETTEHLRHWPYATPITDPLALWLGYSGWEPLWAEQSTTENQ
;
A
#
# COMPACT_ATOMS: atom_id res chain seq x y z
N MET A 1 15.20 -9.98 20.41
CA MET A 1 14.56 -8.76 20.95
C MET A 1 13.81 -9.12 22.21
N SER A 2 13.85 -8.25 23.21
CA SER A 2 12.96 -8.29 24.35
C SER A 2 11.53 -7.91 23.93
N LYS A 3 10.51 -8.32 24.70
CA LYS A 3 9.11 -7.93 24.45
C LYS A 3 8.90 -6.41 24.40
N ILE A 4 9.69 -5.66 25.16
CA ILE A 4 9.63 -4.19 25.22
C ILE A 4 10.17 -3.57 23.92
N GLU A 5 11.26 -4.12 23.38
CA GLU A 5 11.84 -3.65 22.11
C GLU A 5 10.87 -3.87 20.94
N THR A 6 10.23 -5.03 20.88
CA THR A 6 9.20 -5.37 19.88
C THR A 6 8.00 -4.41 19.97
N LEU A 7 7.49 -4.16 21.18
CA LEU A 7 6.38 -3.23 21.37
C LEU A 7 6.75 -1.82 20.90
N ASN A 8 7.93 -1.33 21.28
CA ASN A 8 8.40 0.01 20.90
C ASN A 8 8.57 0.16 19.39
N LEU A 9 9.07 -0.87 18.69
CA LEU A 9 9.24 -0.83 17.24
C LEU A 9 7.87 -0.77 16.53
N GLY A 10 6.94 -1.63 16.92
CA GLY A 10 5.58 -1.63 16.37
C GLY A 10 4.86 -0.29 16.56
N LEU A 11 4.92 0.27 17.78
CA LEU A 11 4.35 1.59 18.09
C LEU A 11 5.00 2.72 17.29
N THR A 12 6.33 2.69 17.16
CA THR A 12 7.08 3.70 16.39
C THR A 12 6.69 3.66 14.92
N TYR A 13 6.54 2.46 14.36
CA TYR A 13 6.10 2.28 12.98
C TYR A 13 4.69 2.83 12.77
N LEU A 14 3.74 2.42 13.62
CA LEU A 14 2.36 2.89 13.55
C LEU A 14 2.25 4.41 13.68
N ALA A 15 3.01 5.01 14.61
CA ALA A 15 3.06 6.47 14.78
C ALA A 15 3.61 7.16 13.51
N THR A 16 4.58 6.55 12.85
CA THR A 16 5.16 7.05 11.60
C THR A 16 4.13 7.04 10.48
N VAL A 17 3.47 5.92 10.21
CA VAL A 17 2.46 5.85 9.13
C VAL A 17 1.24 6.72 9.45
N ARG A 18 0.87 6.87 10.73
CA ARG A 18 -0.16 7.83 11.17
C ARG A 18 0.23 9.27 10.85
N HIS A 19 1.48 9.66 11.11
CA HIS A 19 1.97 11.01 10.78
C HIS A 19 2.02 11.29 9.27
N LEU A 20 2.24 10.25 8.46
CA LEU A 20 2.29 10.36 7.01
C LEU A 20 0.91 10.32 6.33
N SER A 21 -0.14 9.96 7.05
CA SER A 21 -1.52 9.94 6.54
C SER A 21 -2.10 11.36 6.34
N LEU A 22 -3.19 11.48 5.58
CA LEU A 22 -3.89 12.77 5.38
C LEU A 22 -4.68 13.20 6.63
N ASN A 23 -5.25 12.24 7.34
CA ASN A 23 -5.89 12.43 8.64
C ASN A 23 -5.36 11.35 9.59
N PRO A 24 -4.81 11.70 10.77
CA PRO A 24 -4.30 10.74 11.74
C PRO A 24 -5.31 9.65 12.16
N GLU A 25 -6.62 9.88 12.05
CA GLU A 25 -7.67 8.89 12.32
C GLU A 25 -7.76 7.78 11.25
N MET A 26 -7.08 7.96 10.10
CA MET A 26 -6.98 6.92 9.07
C MET A 26 -6.16 5.71 9.51
N VAL A 27 -5.40 5.80 10.61
CA VAL A 27 -4.66 4.67 11.19
C VAL A 27 -5.20 4.42 12.60
N ASP A 28 -6.14 3.48 12.73
CA ASP A 28 -6.95 3.30 13.94
C ASP A 28 -6.48 2.20 14.90
N LEU A 29 -5.41 1.46 14.56
CA LEU A 29 -4.89 0.39 15.42
C LEU A 29 -4.04 0.87 16.61
N LEU A 30 -3.66 2.15 16.63
CA LEU A 30 -2.88 2.73 17.74
C LEU A 30 -3.67 2.83 19.05
N GLU A 31 -4.99 2.95 18.96
CA GLU A 31 -5.86 3.27 20.10
C GLU A 31 -6.65 2.06 20.63
N LYS A 32 -6.51 0.89 19.98
CA LYS A 32 -7.19 -0.35 20.37
C LYS A 32 -6.28 -1.21 21.26
N GLU A 33 -6.37 -1.01 22.58
CA GLU A 33 -5.54 -1.70 23.59
C GLU A 33 -5.56 -3.23 23.44
N ASP A 34 -6.71 -3.82 23.12
CA ASP A 34 -6.90 -5.27 23.00
C ASP A 34 -6.03 -5.91 21.90
N TYR A 35 -5.65 -5.13 20.88
CA TYR A 35 -4.92 -5.63 19.71
C TYR A 35 -3.47 -5.16 19.65
N GLN A 36 -3.12 -4.15 20.44
CA GLN A 36 -1.85 -3.42 20.32
C GLN A 36 -0.63 -4.35 20.40
N VAL A 37 -0.62 -5.30 21.33
CA VAL A 37 0.50 -6.24 21.49
C VAL A 37 0.65 -7.14 20.26
N SER A 38 -0.43 -7.74 19.78
CA SER A 38 -0.40 -8.63 18.60
C SER A 38 0.03 -7.87 17.34
N VAL A 39 -0.54 -6.68 17.12
CA VAL A 39 -0.20 -5.82 15.99
C VAL A 39 1.27 -5.40 16.04
N CYS A 40 1.77 -4.96 17.20
CA CYS A 40 3.17 -4.55 17.32
C CYS A 40 4.14 -5.73 17.14
N ASN A 41 3.78 -6.92 17.62
CA ASN A 41 4.55 -8.14 17.40
C ASN A 41 4.62 -8.51 15.92
N TRP A 42 3.47 -8.45 15.22
CA TRP A 42 3.41 -8.75 13.80
C TRP A 42 4.22 -7.73 12.98
N ILE A 43 4.02 -6.43 13.24
CA ILE A 43 4.76 -5.35 12.57
C ILE A 43 6.26 -5.55 12.73
N SER A 44 6.72 -5.75 13.97
CA SER A 44 8.15 -5.91 14.23
C SER A 44 8.79 -7.11 13.55
N SER A 45 7.99 -8.12 13.22
CA SER A 45 8.48 -9.36 12.61
C SER A 45 8.41 -9.32 11.09
N HIS A 46 7.44 -8.60 10.50
CA HIS A 46 7.09 -8.74 9.09
C HIS A 46 7.13 -7.45 8.27
N ILE A 47 7.02 -6.28 8.90
CA ILE A 47 6.77 -5.04 8.18
C ILE A 47 7.89 -4.66 7.22
N ALA A 48 9.14 -5.00 7.55
CA ALA A 48 10.29 -4.76 6.69
C ALA A 48 10.18 -5.53 5.37
N THR A 49 9.77 -6.80 5.43
CA THR A 49 9.56 -7.65 4.25
C THR A 49 8.40 -7.13 3.41
N VAL A 50 7.27 -6.80 4.04
CA VAL A 50 6.10 -6.26 3.33
C VAL A 50 6.44 -4.93 2.64
N ASN A 51 7.09 -4.01 3.34
CA ASN A 51 7.51 -2.74 2.74
C ASN A 51 8.54 -2.94 1.63
N HIS A 52 9.40 -3.96 1.72
CA HIS A 52 10.31 -4.30 0.63
C HIS A 52 9.58 -4.78 -0.63
N ILE A 53 8.50 -5.57 -0.48
CA ILE A 53 7.65 -5.98 -1.60
C ILE A 53 6.95 -4.76 -2.23
N LEU A 54 6.36 -3.90 -1.40
CA LEU A 54 5.74 -2.66 -1.89
C LEU A 54 6.76 -1.76 -2.61
N ASP A 55 7.98 -1.63 -2.08
CA ASP A 55 9.06 -0.88 -2.73
C ASP A 55 9.46 -1.47 -4.08
N ARG A 56 9.46 -2.81 -4.24
CA ARG A 56 9.63 -3.45 -5.56
C ARG A 56 8.52 -3.05 -6.54
N HIS A 57 7.25 -3.02 -6.10
CA HIS A 57 6.14 -2.55 -6.94
C HIS A 57 6.26 -1.07 -7.31
N LEU A 58 6.67 -0.21 -6.37
CA LEU A 58 6.95 1.20 -6.61
C LEU A 58 8.08 1.37 -7.62
N ASN A 59 9.15 0.60 -7.49
CA ASN A 59 10.29 0.61 -8.41
C ASN A 59 9.88 0.12 -9.81
N ALA A 60 9.00 -0.88 -9.91
CA ALA A 60 8.43 -1.31 -11.17
C ALA A 60 7.66 -0.16 -11.85
N CYS A 61 6.82 0.57 -11.10
CA CYS A 61 6.13 1.76 -11.60
C CYS A 61 7.12 2.84 -12.08
N HIS A 62 8.17 3.11 -11.30
CA HIS A 62 9.23 4.04 -11.71
C HIS A 62 9.92 3.62 -13.01
N ASN A 63 10.11 2.33 -13.23
CA ASN A 63 10.78 1.81 -14.42
C ASN A 63 9.96 1.95 -15.70
N CYS A 64 8.65 2.23 -15.60
CA CYS A 64 7.82 2.60 -16.75
C CYS A 64 8.08 4.03 -17.26
N PHE A 65 8.83 4.87 -16.53
CA PHE A 65 9.07 6.27 -16.87
C PHE A 65 10.56 6.60 -16.97
N PHE A 66 10.89 7.63 -17.76
CA PHE A 66 12.24 8.16 -17.81
C PHE A 66 12.64 8.77 -16.47
N ARG A 67 13.95 8.75 -16.14
CA ARG A 67 14.45 9.22 -14.84
C ARG A 67 14.03 10.65 -14.49
N TRP A 68 13.91 11.54 -15.47
CA TRP A 68 13.51 12.94 -15.26
C TRP A 68 12.00 13.14 -15.04
N GLU A 69 11.18 12.13 -15.33
CA GLU A 69 9.73 12.15 -15.08
C GLU A 69 9.36 11.53 -13.73
N ARG A 70 10.31 10.83 -13.09
CA ARG A 70 10.11 10.19 -11.79
C ARG A 70 10.06 11.23 -10.69
N ARG A 71 9.02 11.15 -9.86
CA ARG A 71 8.91 11.95 -8.64
C ARG A 71 9.54 11.21 -7.46
N SER A 72 9.92 11.96 -6.44
CA SER A 72 10.36 11.38 -5.17
C SER A 72 9.13 10.85 -4.42
N ILE A 73 8.97 9.53 -4.40
CA ILE A 73 7.83 8.81 -3.83
C ILE A 73 8.38 7.76 -2.85
N GLN A 74 7.68 7.54 -1.74
CA GLN A 74 7.86 6.40 -0.85
C GLN A 74 6.54 5.63 -0.72
N VAL A 75 6.62 4.33 -0.45
CA VAL A 75 5.45 3.48 -0.21
C VAL A 75 5.63 2.71 1.10
N LEU A 76 4.56 2.64 1.90
CA LEU A 76 4.56 1.92 3.18
C LEU A 76 3.24 1.18 3.37
N ALA A 77 3.29 0.03 4.02
CA ALA A 77 2.10 -0.66 4.47
C ALA A 77 1.51 0.06 5.69
N ALA A 78 0.20 0.25 5.74
CA ALA A 78 -0.49 0.90 6.85
C ALA A 78 -1.85 0.24 7.11
N PRO A 79 -2.22 -0.04 8.37
CA PRO A 79 -3.56 -0.52 8.69
C PRO A 79 -4.55 0.66 8.61
N LEU A 80 -5.25 0.76 7.49
CA LEU A 80 -6.17 1.86 7.25
C LEU A 80 -7.51 1.59 7.95
N ALA A 81 -8.08 2.62 8.54
CA ALA A 81 -9.35 2.54 9.26
C ALA A 81 -10.52 2.22 8.32
N GLN A 82 -11.33 1.23 8.67
CA GLN A 82 -12.44 0.76 7.84
C GLN A 82 -13.49 1.84 7.57
N SER A 83 -13.64 2.81 8.47
CA SER A 83 -14.56 3.94 8.33
C SER A 83 -14.28 4.81 7.11
N PHE A 84 -13.06 4.79 6.56
CA PHE A 84 -12.69 5.56 5.37
C PHE A 84 -12.96 4.80 4.06
N GLY A 85 -13.15 3.48 4.11
CA GLY A 85 -13.50 2.68 2.92
C GLY A 85 -12.46 2.73 1.79
N ILE A 86 -11.17 2.82 2.15
CA ILE A 86 -10.04 2.89 1.20
C ILE A 86 -9.04 1.78 1.47
N ASP A 87 -8.43 1.26 0.41
CA ASP A 87 -7.39 0.21 0.46
C ASP A 87 -5.98 0.79 0.26
N GLY A 88 -5.90 2.03 -0.19
CA GLY A 88 -4.67 2.80 -0.34
C GLY A 88 -4.95 4.30 -0.25
N LEU A 89 -3.89 5.09 -0.09
CA LEU A 89 -3.94 6.54 -0.25
C LEU A 89 -2.61 7.12 -0.71
N CYS A 90 -2.69 8.18 -1.49
CA CYS A 90 -1.57 9.02 -1.89
C CYS A 90 -1.59 10.37 -1.14
N ASN A 91 -0.66 10.58 -0.21
CA ASN A 91 -0.46 11.86 0.45
C ASN A 91 0.54 12.75 -0.32
N LEU A 92 0.00 13.57 -1.22
CA LEU A 92 0.73 14.54 -2.03
C LEU A 92 1.41 15.67 -1.24
N GLN A 93 1.10 15.83 0.06
CA GLN A 93 1.64 16.92 0.90
C GLN A 93 2.97 16.56 1.57
N THR A 94 3.33 15.27 1.58
CA THR A 94 4.58 14.78 2.18
C THR A 94 5.77 14.94 1.23
N LYS A 95 6.99 14.93 1.79
CA LYS A 95 8.26 14.96 1.03
C LYS A 95 9.22 13.89 1.59
N PRO A 96 9.46 12.77 0.88
CA PRO A 96 8.87 12.38 -0.41
C PRO A 96 7.34 12.21 -0.37
N ILE A 97 6.67 12.23 -1.53
CA ILE A 97 5.24 11.91 -1.63
C ILE A 97 5.04 10.50 -1.07
N THR A 98 4.05 10.31 -0.21
CA THR A 98 3.83 9.04 0.48
C THR A 98 2.62 8.33 -0.08
N ILE A 99 2.80 7.07 -0.44
CA ILE A 99 1.72 6.13 -0.69
C ILE A 99 1.61 5.23 0.55
N LEU A 100 0.40 5.09 1.10
CA LEU A 100 0.12 4.10 2.15
C LEU A 100 -0.83 3.05 1.58
N ILE A 101 -0.51 1.78 1.76
CA ILE A 101 -1.31 0.64 1.28
C ILE A 101 -1.76 -0.21 2.47
N ASP A 102 -3.05 -0.52 2.55
CA ASP A 102 -3.54 -1.51 3.51
C ASP A 102 -3.44 -2.91 2.94
N VAL A 103 -2.28 -3.51 3.17
CA VAL A 103 -1.97 -4.88 2.75
C VAL A 103 -2.88 -5.94 3.37
N GLY A 104 -3.63 -5.60 4.42
CA GLY A 104 -4.61 -6.50 5.03
C GLY A 104 -5.94 -6.54 4.29
N ARG A 105 -6.26 -5.54 3.46
CA ARG A 105 -7.58 -5.44 2.80
C ARG A 105 -7.70 -6.23 1.51
N VAL A 106 -6.59 -6.51 0.85
CA VAL A 106 -6.57 -7.12 -0.49
C VAL A 106 -5.57 -8.28 -0.58
N HIS A 107 -5.83 -9.19 -1.51
CA HIS A 107 -4.93 -10.32 -1.78
C HIS A 107 -3.52 -9.85 -2.16
N PRO A 108 -2.44 -10.52 -1.70
CA PRO A 108 -1.06 -10.10 -2.01
C PRO A 108 -0.74 -10.01 -3.50
N ASP A 109 -1.34 -10.86 -4.33
CA ASP A 109 -1.18 -10.81 -5.79
C ASP A 109 -1.71 -9.51 -6.41
N ASP A 110 -2.63 -8.83 -5.72
CA ASP A 110 -3.26 -7.60 -6.20
C ASP A 110 -2.60 -6.33 -5.63
N TRP A 111 -1.58 -6.45 -4.77
CA TRP A 111 -0.87 -5.30 -4.19
C TRP A 111 -0.24 -4.39 -5.24
N LEU A 112 0.28 -4.97 -6.34
CA LEU A 112 0.79 -4.19 -7.46
C LEU A 112 -0.28 -3.26 -8.04
N GLY A 113 -1.52 -3.73 -8.16
CA GLY A 113 -2.65 -2.95 -8.66
C GLY A 113 -2.89 -1.71 -7.80
N LEU A 114 -2.92 -1.88 -6.47
CA LEU A 114 -3.07 -0.74 -5.55
C LEU A 114 -1.90 0.25 -5.66
N VAL A 115 -0.66 -0.24 -5.73
CA VAL A 115 0.51 0.64 -5.90
C VAL A 115 0.44 1.40 -7.23
N VAL A 116 0.01 0.75 -8.31
CA VAL A 116 -0.18 1.38 -9.64
C VAL A 116 -1.24 2.49 -9.59
N HIS A 117 -2.35 2.26 -8.90
CA HIS A 117 -3.40 3.26 -8.70
C HIS A 117 -2.84 4.50 -7.97
N GLU A 118 -2.26 4.31 -6.79
CA GLU A 118 -1.77 5.42 -5.97
C GLU A 118 -0.55 6.12 -6.57
N TYR A 119 0.30 5.37 -7.29
CA TYR A 119 1.40 5.94 -8.05
C TYR A 119 0.89 6.87 -9.14
N SER A 120 -0.24 6.56 -9.76
CA SER A 120 -0.82 7.41 -10.81
C SER A 120 -1.17 8.80 -10.25
N HIS A 121 -1.76 8.86 -9.06
CA HIS A 121 -1.97 10.13 -8.33
C HIS A 121 -0.66 10.84 -8.01
N ALA A 122 0.32 10.10 -7.48
CA ALA A 122 1.62 10.65 -7.12
C ALA A 122 2.33 11.27 -8.34
N HIS A 123 2.34 10.56 -9.47
CA HIS A 123 2.99 10.94 -10.72
C HIS A 123 2.40 12.21 -11.34
N ILE A 124 1.07 12.33 -11.37
CA ILE A 124 0.42 13.55 -11.86
C ILE A 124 0.45 14.68 -10.82
N GLY A 125 0.59 14.36 -9.53
CA GLY A 125 0.55 15.32 -8.44
C GLY A 125 -0.84 15.89 -8.18
N PHE A 126 -1.88 15.08 -8.39
CA PHE A 126 -3.27 15.50 -8.32
C PHE A 126 -4.15 14.34 -7.83
N PRO A 127 -5.07 14.57 -6.88
CA PRO A 127 -5.88 13.50 -6.28
C PRO A 127 -7.11 13.08 -7.11
N GLY A 128 -7.36 13.72 -8.26
CA GLY A 128 -8.52 13.41 -9.09
C GLY A 128 -8.23 12.43 -10.24
N HIS A 129 -9.30 11.80 -10.73
CA HIS A 129 -9.28 10.77 -11.78
C HIS A 129 -9.55 11.37 -13.17
N ASP A 130 -8.84 12.45 -13.52
CA ASP A 130 -9.03 13.09 -14.82
C ASP A 130 -8.31 12.32 -15.97
N HIS A 131 -8.38 12.84 -17.19
CA HIS A 131 -7.74 12.23 -18.36
C HIS A 131 -6.23 11.99 -18.20
N ARG A 132 -5.53 12.80 -17.38
CA ARG A 132 -4.09 12.63 -17.12
C ARG A 132 -3.87 11.43 -16.21
N PHE A 133 -4.71 11.27 -15.19
CA PHE A 133 -4.71 10.08 -14.35
C PHE A 133 -4.93 8.82 -15.19
N ILE A 134 -5.98 8.79 -16.03
CA ILE A 134 -6.28 7.65 -16.90
C ILE A 134 -5.08 7.34 -17.81
N SER A 135 -4.47 8.36 -18.42
CA SER A 135 -3.31 8.16 -19.28
C SER A 135 -2.12 7.52 -18.55
N VAL A 136 -1.83 7.93 -17.32
CA VAL A 136 -0.74 7.38 -16.51
C VAL A 136 -1.08 5.97 -16.03
N LEU A 137 -2.31 5.76 -15.55
CA LEU A 137 -2.80 4.47 -15.10
C LEU A 137 -2.78 3.44 -16.23
N SER A 138 -3.30 3.78 -17.42
CA SER A 138 -3.25 2.90 -18.60
C SER A 138 -1.81 2.59 -19.02
N HIS A 139 -0.90 3.58 -19.00
CA HIS A 139 0.52 3.37 -19.31
C HIS A 139 1.17 2.37 -18.35
N LEU A 140 0.93 2.54 -17.05
CA LEU A 140 1.43 1.64 -16.02
C LEU A 140 0.83 0.24 -16.16
N CYS A 141 -0.48 0.12 -16.32
CA CYS A 141 -1.13 -1.18 -16.51
C CYS A 141 -0.52 -1.94 -17.68
N LEU A 142 -0.41 -1.30 -18.85
CA LEU A 142 0.20 -1.90 -20.03
C LEU A 142 1.68 -2.29 -19.80
N GLY A 143 2.46 -1.40 -19.16
CA GLY A 143 3.88 -1.64 -18.90
C GLY A 143 4.16 -2.73 -17.87
N LEU A 144 3.20 -3.01 -16.98
CA LEU A 144 3.32 -3.95 -15.86
C LEU A 144 2.49 -5.23 -16.06
N GLY A 145 1.82 -5.37 -17.21
CA GLY A 145 1.03 -6.57 -17.54
C GLY A 145 -0.32 -6.66 -16.83
N LEU A 146 -0.88 -5.53 -16.38
CA LEU A 146 -2.24 -5.43 -15.85
C LEU A 146 -3.22 -4.97 -16.95
N GLU A 147 -4.50 -5.25 -16.75
CA GLU A 147 -5.56 -4.76 -17.64
C GLU A 147 -5.67 -3.21 -17.53
N PRO A 148 -5.56 -2.45 -18.63
CA PRO A 148 -5.75 -1.00 -18.59
C PRO A 148 -7.24 -0.66 -18.47
N PRO A 149 -7.59 0.48 -17.83
CA PRO A 149 -8.98 0.92 -17.78
C PRO A 149 -9.47 1.29 -19.20
N GLU A 150 -10.74 1.05 -19.48
CA GLU A 150 -11.36 1.50 -20.72
C GLU A 150 -11.42 3.04 -20.79
N ARG A 151 -11.43 3.60 -22.01
CA ARG A 151 -11.46 5.06 -22.20
C ARG A 151 -12.73 5.75 -21.69
N GLN A 152 -13.80 4.99 -21.43
CA GLN A 152 -15.11 5.50 -21.00
C GLN A 152 -15.40 5.19 -19.52
N GLU A 153 -14.40 4.76 -18.76
CA GLU A 153 -14.60 4.44 -17.34
C GLU A 153 -15.08 5.66 -16.56
N THR A 154 -16.05 5.41 -15.69
CA THR A 154 -16.56 6.45 -14.78
C THR A 154 -15.56 6.68 -13.66
N THR A 155 -15.61 7.86 -13.03
CA THR A 155 -14.83 8.14 -11.82
C THR A 155 -15.02 7.07 -10.74
N GLU A 156 -16.23 6.49 -10.63
CA GLU A 156 -16.53 5.47 -9.64
C GLU A 156 -15.85 4.13 -9.93
N HIS A 157 -15.74 3.76 -11.20
CA HIS A 157 -14.98 2.57 -11.57
C HIS A 157 -13.48 2.79 -11.39
N LEU A 158 -12.98 3.97 -11.77
CA LEU A 158 -11.56 4.30 -11.65
C LEU A 158 -11.07 4.29 -10.19
N ARG A 159 -11.93 4.64 -9.22
CA ARG A 159 -11.63 4.55 -7.78
C ARG A 159 -11.21 3.17 -7.32
N HIS A 160 -11.65 2.13 -8.01
CA HIS A 160 -11.40 0.74 -7.66
C HIS A 160 -10.52 0.04 -8.70
N TRP A 161 -9.94 0.79 -9.65
CA TRP A 161 -9.14 0.23 -10.73
C TRP A 161 -7.64 0.35 -10.43
N PRO A 162 -6.81 -0.69 -10.64
CA PRO A 162 -7.19 -2.05 -11.05
C PRO A 162 -7.98 -2.78 -9.96
N TYR A 163 -8.93 -3.62 -10.37
CA TYR A 163 -9.73 -4.37 -9.42
C TYR A 163 -8.86 -5.31 -8.59
N ALA A 164 -9.05 -5.27 -7.28
CA ALA A 164 -8.36 -6.12 -6.33
C ALA A 164 -9.35 -7.07 -5.65
N THR A 165 -8.87 -8.25 -5.27
CA THR A 165 -9.65 -9.24 -4.53
C THR A 165 -9.68 -8.85 -3.05
N PRO A 166 -10.85 -8.48 -2.48
CA PRO A 166 -10.93 -8.09 -1.09
C PRO A 166 -10.76 -9.29 -0.16
N ILE A 167 -10.25 -9.03 1.04
CA ILE A 167 -10.10 -10.03 2.09
C ILE A 167 -11.19 -9.87 3.14
N THR A 168 -11.76 -11.01 3.56
CA THR A 168 -12.91 -11.09 4.47
C THR A 168 -12.66 -10.46 5.84
N ASP A 169 -11.46 -10.65 6.41
CA ASP A 169 -11.06 -10.03 7.67
C ASP A 169 -9.77 -9.22 7.47
N PRO A 170 -9.89 -7.91 7.16
CA PRO A 170 -8.73 -7.06 6.94
C PRO A 170 -7.79 -6.92 8.13
N LEU A 171 -8.28 -7.18 9.33
CA LEU A 171 -7.51 -7.07 10.56
C LEU A 171 -6.68 -8.34 10.84
N ALA A 172 -7.06 -9.48 10.26
CA ALA A 172 -6.42 -10.76 10.51
C ALA A 172 -4.91 -10.76 10.22
N LEU A 173 -4.50 -10.13 9.11
CA LEU A 173 -3.08 -9.96 8.76
C LEU A 173 -2.35 -9.22 9.87
N TRP A 174 -2.85 -8.05 10.25
CA TRP A 174 -2.22 -7.18 11.23
C TRP A 174 -2.17 -7.81 12.62
N LEU A 175 -3.12 -8.67 12.96
CA LEU A 175 -3.12 -9.45 14.21
C LEU A 175 -2.18 -10.65 14.19
N GLY A 176 -1.60 -11.00 13.03
CA GLY A 176 -0.77 -12.17 12.86
C GLY A 176 -1.53 -13.49 12.94
N TYR A 177 -2.80 -13.51 12.55
CA TYR A 177 -3.53 -14.76 12.41
C TYR A 177 -2.93 -15.61 11.28
N SER A 178 -2.81 -16.91 11.52
CA SER A 178 -2.15 -17.87 10.60
C SER A 178 -2.87 -17.95 9.25
N GLY A 179 -2.11 -18.01 8.15
CA GLY A 179 -2.62 -18.17 6.79
C GLY A 179 -2.10 -17.14 5.77
N TRP A 180 -1.42 -16.10 6.24
CA TRP A 180 -0.95 -14.99 5.42
C TRP A 180 0.52 -15.11 4.99
N GLU A 181 1.37 -15.65 5.87
CA GLU A 181 2.81 -15.78 5.64
C GLU A 181 3.19 -16.59 4.38
N PRO A 182 2.49 -17.69 4.01
CA PRO A 182 2.81 -18.40 2.77
C PRO A 182 2.55 -17.57 1.51
N LEU A 183 1.56 -16.66 1.54
CA LEU A 183 1.05 -15.98 0.34
C LEU A 183 2.05 -14.97 -0.25
N TRP A 184 2.84 -14.30 0.60
CA TRP A 184 3.87 -13.35 0.13
C TRP A 184 5.31 -13.90 0.22
N ALA A 185 5.54 -15.00 0.93
CA ALA A 185 6.89 -15.58 1.06
C ALA A 185 7.38 -16.18 -0.27
N GLU A 186 6.49 -16.80 -1.05
CA GLU A 186 6.84 -17.39 -2.35
C GLU A 186 7.31 -16.33 -3.37
N GLN A 187 6.70 -15.13 -3.36
CA GLN A 187 7.07 -14.00 -4.22
C GLN A 187 8.45 -13.39 -3.92
N SER A 188 9.04 -13.71 -2.76
CA SER A 188 10.39 -13.25 -2.37
C SER A 188 11.52 -14.18 -2.82
N THR A 189 11.20 -15.43 -3.18
CA THR A 189 12.21 -16.47 -3.47
C THR A 189 12.52 -16.68 -4.94
N THR A 190 11.78 -16.05 -5.86
CA THR A 190 11.90 -16.26 -7.31
C THR A 190 12.91 -15.37 -8.03
N GLU A 191 13.68 -14.51 -7.34
CA GLU A 191 14.68 -13.62 -7.96
C GLU A 191 16.15 -13.92 -7.60
N ASN A 192 16.45 -15.12 -7.10
CA ASN A 192 17.84 -15.59 -6.94
C ASN A 192 18.10 -16.86 -7.78
N GLN A 193 17.98 -16.76 -9.10
CA GLN A 193 18.61 -17.69 -10.06
C GLN A 193 19.12 -16.94 -11.28
#